data_AF-A0A9D6FYJ8-F1
#
_entry.id   AF-A0A9D6FYJ8-F1
#
_cell.length_a   1.000
_cell.length_b   1.000
_cell.length_c   1.000
_cell.angle_alpha   90.00
_cell.angle_beta   90.00
_cell.angle_gamma   90.00
#
_symmetry.space_group_name_H-M   'P 1'
#
loop_
_entity.id
_entity.type
_entity.pdbx_description
1 polymer ?
#
loop_
_entity_poly.entity_id
_entity_poly.type
_entity_poly.pdbx_seq_one_letter_code
_entity_poly.pdbx_strand_id
1 'polypeptide(L)'
;MSFPVLSIMLFTPAIGAIVIALLNRPSQQQVRGVALAFSLLSFLLSVYLFIVFDRSKPGMQFEEILCWLPAIGSSYHLGIDGISLIMTLLTTLIGVLVVLVSW
;
A
#
# COMPACT_ATOMS: atom_id res chain seq x y z
N MET A 1 -4.48 -12.14 16.19
CA MET A 1 -3.54 -11.57 15.20
C MET A 1 -4.36 -11.06 14.04
N SER A 2 -4.60 -9.75 13.98
CA SER A 2 -5.20 -9.11 12.81
C SER A 2 -4.24 -9.26 11.61
N PHE A 3 -4.79 -9.52 10.43
CA PHE A 3 -4.01 -9.57 9.20
C PHE A 3 -3.51 -8.15 8.87
N PRO A 4 -2.20 -7.91 8.68
CA PRO A 4 -1.62 -6.57 8.58
C PRO A 4 -1.77 -5.98 7.16
N VAL A 5 -3.01 -5.66 6.79
CA VAL A 5 -3.37 -5.17 5.45
C VAL A 5 -2.66 -3.86 5.12
N LEU A 6 -2.56 -2.93 6.08
CA LEU A 6 -1.97 -1.61 5.84
C LEU A 6 -0.47 -1.73 5.62
N SER A 7 0.23 -2.53 6.42
CA SER A 7 1.65 -2.80 6.19
C SER A 7 1.90 -3.46 4.83
N ILE A 8 1.11 -4.47 4.46
CA ILE A 8 1.26 -5.16 3.17
C ILE A 8 1.07 -4.16 2.02
N MET A 9 0.01 -3.37 2.07
CA MET A 9 -0.27 -2.34 1.06
C MET A 9 0.86 -1.30 0.99
N LEU A 10 1.35 -0.82 2.13
CA LEU A 10 2.43 0.16 2.22
C LEU A 10 3.73 -0.33 1.57
N PHE A 11 4.11 -1.59 1.82
CA PHE A 11 5.37 -2.16 1.32
C PHE A 11 5.26 -2.79 -0.06
N THR A 12 4.05 -2.99 -0.61
CA THR A 12 3.86 -3.61 -1.92
C THR A 12 4.65 -2.91 -3.04
N PRO A 13 4.60 -1.58 -3.20
CA PRO A 13 5.39 -0.89 -4.23
C PRO A 13 6.90 -1.03 -4.01
N ALA A 14 7.36 -1.03 -2.75
CA ALA A 14 8.76 -1.21 -2.41
C ALA A 14 9.26 -2.61 -2.79
N ILE A 15 8.46 -3.65 -2.56
CA ILE A 15 8.75 -5.01 -3.02
C ILE A 15 8.85 -5.04 -4.54
N GLY A 16 7.94 -4.38 -5.26
CA GLY A 16 8.02 -4.26 -6.72
C GLY A 16 9.32 -3.60 -7.21
N ALA A 17 9.75 -2.54 -6.53
CA ALA A 17 11.02 -1.88 -6.83
C ALA A 17 12.24 -2.80 -6.57
N ILE A 18 12.24 -3.56 -5.48
CA ILE A 18 13.28 -4.55 -5.19
C ILE A 18 13.29 -5.65 -6.26
N VAL A 19 12.13 -6.16 -6.66
CA VAL A 19 12.04 -7.17 -7.74
C VAL A 19 12.67 -6.63 -9.02
N ILE A 20 12.35 -5.38 -9.41
CA ILE A 20 12.97 -4.73 -10.58
C ILE A 20 14.49 -4.62 -10.42
N ALA A 21 14.96 -4.22 -9.24
CA ALA A 21 16.40 -4.05 -8.97
C ALA A 21 17.20 -5.36 -9.06
N LEU A 22 16.56 -6.50 -8.79
CA LEU A 22 17.18 -7.82 -8.89
C LEU A 22 17.16 -8.40 -10.32
N LEU A 23 16.45 -7.78 -11.26
CA LEU A 23 16.47 -8.22 -12.66
C LEU A 23 17.80 -7.87 -13.33
N ASN A 24 18.38 -8.84 -14.05
CA ASN A 24 19.59 -8.60 -14.82
C ASN A 24 19.27 -8.04 -16.20
N ARG A 25 19.66 -6.78 -16.46
CA ARG A 25 19.44 -6.06 -17.74
C ARG A 25 17.98 -6.17 -18.25
N PRO A 26 16.97 -5.79 -17.46
CA PRO A 26 15.58 -5.91 -17.87
C PRO A 26 15.27 -4.98 -19.05
N SER A 27 14.40 -5.43 -19.94
CA SER A 27 13.82 -4.55 -20.96
C SER A 27 12.87 -3.53 -20.31
N GLN A 28 12.62 -2.40 -20.98
CA GLN A 28 11.66 -1.40 -20.50
C GLN A 28 10.27 -2.03 -20.26
N GLN A 29 9.87 -2.97 -21.12
CA GLN A 29 8.59 -3.65 -21.01
C GLN A 29 8.52 -4.56 -19.77
N GLN A 30 9.62 -5.22 -19.39
CA GLN A 30 9.69 -6.00 -18.15
C GLN A 30 9.58 -5.09 -16.92
N VAL A 31 10.32 -3.98 -16.90
CA VAL A 31 10.27 -3.00 -15.79
C VAL A 31 8.85 -2.46 -15.62
N ARG A 32 8.23 -2.00 -16.71
CA ARG A 32 6.86 -1.47 -16.71
C ARG A 32 5.82 -2.54 -16.31
N GLY A 33 5.99 -3.77 -16.78
CA GLY A 33 5.10 -4.88 -16.42
C GLY A 33 5.13 -5.21 -14.93
N VAL A 34 6.32 -5.27 -14.33
CA VAL A 34 6.47 -5.50 -12.88
C VAL A 34 5.90 -4.30 -12.10
N ALA A 35 6.25 -3.07 -12.48
CA ALA A 35 5.72 -1.87 -11.84
C ALA A 35 4.17 -1.85 -11.87
N LEU A 36 3.58 -2.19 -13.01
CA LEU A 36 2.12 -2.23 -13.16
C LEU A 36 1.49 -3.30 -12.26
N ALA A 37 2.08 -4.49 -12.19
CA ALA A 37 1.56 -5.57 -11.35
C ALA A 37 1.52 -5.19 -9.86
N PHE A 38 2.60 -4.61 -9.34
CA PHE A 38 2.67 -4.20 -7.92
C PHE A 38 1.82 -2.95 -7.62
N SER A 39 1.73 -1.99 -8.55
CA SER A 39 0.80 -0.86 -8.41
C SER A 39 -0.66 -1.33 -8.41
N LEU A 40 -1.01 -2.27 -9.29
CA LEU A 40 -2.36 -2.83 -9.36
C LEU A 40 -2.70 -3.61 -8.08
N LEU A 41 -1.76 -4.38 -7.54
CA LEU A 41 -1.95 -5.07 -6.26
C LEU A 41 -2.23 -4.09 -5.12
N SER A 42 -1.47 -2.99 -5.06
CA SER A 42 -1.69 -1.93 -4.05
C SER A 42 -3.06 -1.27 -4.19
N PHE A 43 -3.52 -1.03 -5.42
CA PHE A 43 -4.85 -0.51 -5.71
C PHE A 43 -5.97 -1.50 -5.35
N LEU A 44 -5.80 -2.79 -5.63
CA LEU A 44 -6.79 -3.80 -5.23
C LEU A 44 -6.90 -3.91 -3.70
N LEU A 45 -5.80 -3.77 -2.97
CA LEU A 45 -5.81 -3.72 -1.50
C LEU A 45 -6.53 -2.47 -0.98
N SER A 46 -6.34 -1.30 -1.59
CA SER A 46 -7.04 -0.08 -1.18
C SER A 46 -8.55 -0.15 -1.49
N VAL A 47 -8.94 -0.76 -2.60
CA VAL A 47 -10.35 -1.05 -2.93
C VAL A 47 -10.95 -2.04 -1.92
N TYR A 48 -10.23 -3.09 -1.55
CA TYR A 48 -10.66 -4.02 -0.51
C TYR A 48 -10.91 -3.31 0.82
N LEU A 49 -9.99 -2.46 1.26
CA LEU A 49 -10.17 -1.64 2.46
C LEU A 49 -11.41 -0.75 2.36
N PHE A 50 -11.65 -0.13 1.20
CA PHE A 50 -12.81 0.73 0.98
C PHE A 50 -14.15 -0.02 1.11
N ILE A 51 -14.20 -1.28 0.67
CA ILE A 51 -15.40 -2.12 0.75
C ILE A 51 -15.67 -2.59 2.18
N VAL A 52 -14.62 -2.96 2.92
CA VAL A 52 -14.75 -3.54 4.27
C VAL A 52 -14.83 -2.48 5.38
N PHE A 53 -14.46 -1.23 5.09
CA PHE A 53 -14.50 -0.13 6.05
C PHE A 53 -15.91 0.15 6.60
N ASP A 54 -16.04 0.13 7.93
CA ASP A 54 -17.32 0.34 8.61
C ASP A 54 -17.57 1.83 8.86
N ARG A 55 -18.36 2.47 8.00
CA ARG A 55 -18.64 3.92 8.09
C ARG A 55 -19.47 4.31 9.30
N SER A 56 -20.08 3.35 10.00
CA SER A 56 -20.87 3.62 11.21
C SER A 56 -20.00 3.78 12.46
N LYS A 57 -18.75 3.32 12.42
CA LYS A 57 -17.81 3.40 13.54
C LYS A 57 -16.86 4.57 13.37
N PRO A 58 -16.91 5.58 14.27
CA PRO A 58 -15.95 6.66 14.27
C PRO A 58 -14.58 6.16 14.75
N GLY A 59 -13.51 6.82 14.30
CA GLY A 59 -12.14 6.53 14.71
C GLY A 59 -11.32 5.78 13.67
N MET A 60 -10.13 5.34 14.08
CA MET A 60 -9.20 4.59 13.26
C MET A 60 -9.68 3.14 13.15
N GLN A 61 -9.53 2.56 11.96
CA GLN A 61 -9.80 1.15 11.69
C GLN A 61 -8.55 0.50 11.10
N PHE A 62 -8.53 -0.84 11.07
CA PHE A 62 -7.40 -1.62 10.59
C PHE A 62 -6.09 -1.26 11.31
N GLU A 63 -6.17 -1.02 12.63
CA GLU A 63 -5.02 -0.58 13.40
C GLU A 63 -3.96 -1.68 13.57
N GLU A 64 -2.71 -1.30 13.32
CA GLU A 64 -1.52 -2.12 13.49
C GLU A 64 -0.57 -1.37 14.42
N ILE A 65 -0.42 -1.87 15.65
CA ILE A 65 0.40 -1.24 16.68
C ILE A 65 1.53 -2.19 17.05
N LEU A 66 2.76 -1.76 16.80
CA LEU A 66 3.98 -2.46 17.18
C LEU A 66 4.90 -1.50 17.92
N CYS A 67 5.33 -1.85 19.13
CA CYS A 67 6.29 -1.04 19.86
C CYS A 67 7.66 -1.10 19.15
N TRP A 68 8.12 0.02 18.62
CA TRP A 68 9.37 0.09 17.86
C TRP A 68 10.54 0.43 18.77
N LEU A 69 10.41 1.49 19.58
CA LEU A 69 11.42 1.91 20.54
C LEU A 69 10.77 2.25 21.90
N PRO A 70 10.67 1.26 22.81
CA PRO A 70 10.01 1.43 24.10
C PRO A 70 10.63 2.54 24.96
N ALA A 71 11.94 2.74 24.86
CA ALA A 71 12.69 3.70 25.69
C ALA A 71 12.21 5.15 25.54
N ILE A 72 11.63 5.51 24.39
CA ILE A 72 11.07 6.84 24.13
C ILE A 72 9.54 6.82 23.95
N GLY A 73 8.90 5.68 24.23
CA GLY A 73 7.46 5.51 24.02
C GLY A 73 7.03 5.53 22.54
N SER A 74 7.92 5.18 21.60
CA SER A 74 7.61 5.21 20.18
C SER A 74 7.08 3.86 19.68
N SER A 75 6.02 3.91 18.88
CA SER A 75 5.39 2.77 18.23
C SER A 75 5.21 3.00 16.74
N TYR A 76 5.34 1.93 15.97
CA TYR A 76 4.76 1.83 14.64
C TYR A 76 3.25 1.67 14.82
N HIS A 77 2.51 2.77 14.62
CA HIS A 77 1.07 2.80 14.71
C HIS A 77 0.52 3.17 13.34
N LEU A 78 0.02 2.17 12.63
CA LEU A 78 -0.78 2.37 11.42
C LEU A 78 -2.25 2.20 11.75
N GLY A 79 -3.08 2.93 11.04
CA GLY A 79 -4.52 2.80 11.03
C GLY A 79 -5.06 3.71 9.93
N ILE A 80 -6.33 3.54 9.59
CA ILE A 80 -6.97 4.33 8.55
C ILE A 80 -8.30 4.87 9.07
N ASP A 81 -8.52 6.18 8.89
CA ASP A 81 -9.80 6.84 9.13
C ASP A 81 -10.53 7.10 7.80
N GLY A 82 -11.72 7.71 7.87
CA GLY A 82 -12.53 7.97 6.67
C GLY A 82 -11.84 8.86 5.63
N ILE A 83 -11.01 9.82 6.06
CA ILE A 83 -10.28 10.72 5.16
C ILE A 83 -9.09 9.97 4.54
N SER A 84 -8.28 9.31 5.37
CA SER A 84 -7.11 8.55 4.93
C SER A 84 -7.49 7.43 3.98
N LEU A 85 -8.69 6.85 4.13
CA LEU A 85 -9.23 5.84 3.22
C LEU A 85 -9.37 6.37 1.78
N ILE A 86 -10.00 7.53 1.63
CA ILE A 86 -10.21 8.16 0.31
C ILE A 86 -8.87 8.58 -0.28
N MET A 87 -7.97 9.15 0.54
CA MET A 87 -6.63 9.53 0.08
C MET A 87 -5.82 8.33 -0.38
N THR A 88 -5.85 7.23 0.38
CA THR A 88 -5.17 5.98 0.02
C THR A 88 -5.70 5.39 -1.29
N LEU A 89 -7.02 5.37 -1.47
CA LEU A 89 -7.66 4.94 -2.71
C LEU A 89 -7.20 5.78 -3.90
N LEU A 90 -7.16 7.11 -3.73
CA LEU A 90 -6.70 8.04 -4.76
C LEU A 90 -5.21 7.85 -5.09
N THR A 91 -4.34 7.78 -4.07
CA THR A 91 -2.89 7.60 -4.26
C THR A 91 -2.58 6.32 -5.01
N THR A 92 -3.21 5.21 -4.65
CA THR A 92 -2.98 3.92 -5.31
C THR A 92 -3.54 3.91 -6.74
N LEU A 93 -4.69 4.54 -6.99
CA LEU A 93 -5.23 4.72 -8.34
C LEU A 93 -4.29 5.54 -9.23
N ILE A 94 -3.79 6.67 -8.73
CA ILE A 94 -2.83 7.51 -9.44
C ILE A 94 -1.56 6.71 -9.75
N GLY A 95 -1.08 5.89 -8.81
CA GLY A 95 0.08 5.02 -9.03
C GLY A 95 -0.09 4.08 -10.22
N VAL A 96 -1.28 3.46 -10.38
CA VAL A 96 -1.59 2.63 -11.55
C VAL A 96 -1.60 3.46 -12.83
N LEU A 97 -2.26 4.63 -12.82
CA LEU A 97 -2.36 5.50 -13.99
C LEU A 97 -1.00 6.02 -14.47
N VAL A 98 -0.12 6.39 -13.54
CA VAL A 98 1.24 6.87 -13.88
C VAL A 98 2.04 5.79 -14.61
N VAL A 99 1.96 4.53 -14.15
CA VAL A 99 2.65 3.43 -14.84
C VAL A 99 2.07 3.21 -16.24
N LEU A 100 0.74 3.26 -16.40
CA LEU A 100 0.09 3.12 -17.70
C LEU A 100 0.43 4.25 -18.67
N VAL A 101 0.58 5.49 -18.19
CA VAL A 101 0.99 6.63 -19.03
C VAL A 101 2.46 6.51 -19.44
N SER A 102 3.29 5.84 -18.64
CA SER A 102 4.71 5.66 -18.91
C SER A 102 5.04 4.59 -19.95
N TRP A 103 4.04 3.99 -20.60
CA TRP A 103 4.18 2.87 -21.55
C TRP A 103 4.63 3.30 -22.95
#